data_AF-A0A7X0UBD3-F1
#
_entry.id   AF-A0A7X0UBD3-F1
#
_cell.length_a   1.000
_cell.length_b   1.000
_cell.length_c   1.000
_cell.angle_alpha   90.00
_cell.angle_beta   90.00
_cell.angle_gamma   90.00
#
_symmetry.space_group_name_H-M   'P 1'
#
loop_
_entity.id
_entity.type
_entity.pdbx_description
1 polymer ?
#
loop_
_entity_poly.entity_id
_entity_poly.type
_entity_poly.pdbx_seq_one_letter_code
_entity_poly.pdbx_strand_id
1 'polypeptide(L)'
;MKIHLQGVAVALSLAVGSSVMAQSDLPTDADLKSSYCMGVLESKIAGMDEVYKTNPSLKQHEDFILQGPRNDLHRLRSYMAPRAKKLDIDALVAAKNRGVIDFRTARQHGQACLAQCPMEQVTNEKGSYDKWNKCFSACTALEPAYAREDSCKNINWLPF
;
A
#
# COMPACT_ATOMS: atom_id res chain seq x y z
N MET A 1 -70.69 -19.61 42.34
CA MET A 1 -69.39 -20.08 41.83
C MET A 1 -68.48 -18.86 41.68
N LYS A 2 -67.45 -18.71 42.53
CA LYS A 2 -66.47 -17.62 42.46
C LYS A 2 -65.21 -18.15 41.77
N ILE A 3 -64.82 -17.55 40.65
CA ILE A 3 -63.61 -17.89 39.91
C ILE A 3 -62.57 -16.82 40.24
N HIS A 4 -61.53 -17.21 40.99
CA HIS A 4 -60.36 -16.36 41.24
C HIS A 4 -59.36 -16.55 40.10
N LEU A 5 -59.25 -15.57 39.20
CA LEU A 5 -58.13 -15.46 38.27
C LEU A 5 -56.93 -14.83 39.01
N GLN A 6 -55.92 -15.64 39.34
CA GLN A 6 -54.62 -15.14 39.75
C GLN A 6 -53.83 -14.73 38.51
N GLY A 7 -53.65 -13.42 38.33
CA GLY A 7 -52.81 -12.86 37.28
C GLY A 7 -51.34 -13.07 37.63
N VAL A 8 -50.67 -13.95 36.88
CA VAL A 8 -49.20 -14.07 36.92
C VAL A 8 -48.64 -12.98 36.02
N ALA A 9 -48.17 -11.89 36.63
CA ALA A 9 -47.41 -10.86 35.95
C ALA A 9 -45.99 -11.38 35.66
N VAL A 10 -45.77 -11.87 34.43
CA VAL A 10 -44.42 -12.23 33.95
C VAL A 10 -43.70 -10.93 33.58
N ALA A 11 -42.85 -10.44 34.48
CA ALA A 11 -41.95 -9.33 34.21
C ALA A 11 -40.82 -9.82 33.29
N LEU A 12 -40.95 -9.53 32.00
CA LEU A 12 -39.94 -9.82 30.99
C LEU A 12 -38.83 -8.75 31.07
N SER A 13 -37.81 -9.02 31.90
CA SER A 13 -36.61 -8.19 32.00
C SER A 13 -35.84 -8.23 30.67
N LEU A 14 -36.08 -7.23 29.82
CA LEU A 14 -35.25 -6.93 28.64
C LEU A 14 -33.86 -6.56 29.13
N ALA A 15 -32.96 -7.55 29.18
CA ALA A 15 -31.53 -7.31 29.28
C ALA A 15 -31.10 -6.57 28.00
N VAL A 16 -31.11 -5.25 28.06
CA VAL A 16 -30.46 -4.40 27.07
C VAL A 16 -28.96 -4.65 27.24
N GLY A 17 -28.46 -5.69 26.57
CA GLY A 17 -27.05 -5.93 26.43
C GLY A 17 -26.47 -4.76 25.65
N SER A 18 -25.88 -3.81 26.38
CA SER A 18 -25.05 -2.77 25.80
C SER A 18 -23.94 -3.48 25.04
N SER A 19 -24.15 -3.64 23.74
CA SER A 19 -23.10 -4.02 22.81
C SER A 19 -22.15 -2.84 22.84
N VAL A 20 -21.14 -2.90 23.71
CA VAL A 20 -19.98 -2.02 23.60
C VAL A 20 -19.42 -2.35 22.24
N MET A 21 -19.79 -1.55 21.24
CA MET A 21 -19.10 -1.55 19.96
C MET A 21 -17.67 -1.20 20.34
N ALA A 22 -16.78 -2.19 20.24
CA ALA A 22 -15.35 -1.96 20.42
C ALA A 22 -14.98 -0.90 19.38
N GLN A 23 -14.84 0.33 19.84
CA GLN A 23 -14.59 1.46 18.98
C GLN A 23 -13.18 1.25 18.43
N SER A 24 -13.08 1.12 17.12
CA SER A 24 -11.78 0.97 16.47
C SER A 24 -10.92 2.19 16.78
N ASP A 25 -9.67 1.94 17.16
CA ASP A 25 -8.67 2.99 17.33
C ASP A 25 -8.38 3.63 15.96
N LEU A 26 -8.19 4.95 15.96
CA LEU A 26 -7.78 5.65 14.74
C LEU A 26 -6.35 5.23 14.35
N PRO A 27 -6.08 4.89 13.08
CA PRO A 27 -4.73 4.61 12.61
C PRO A 27 -3.80 5.80 12.80
N THR A 28 -2.56 5.54 13.19
CA THR A 28 -1.50 6.54 13.18
C THR A 28 -1.01 6.80 11.76
N ASP A 29 -0.23 7.87 11.56
CA ASP A 29 0.45 8.12 10.28
C ASP A 29 1.33 6.94 9.83
N ALA A 30 1.95 6.23 10.78
CA ALA A 30 2.75 5.05 10.48
C ALA A 30 1.89 3.85 10.04
N ASP A 31 0.68 3.69 10.58
CA ASP A 31 -0.25 2.63 10.17
C ASP A 31 -0.81 2.91 8.77
N LEU A 32 -1.20 4.17 8.49
CA LEU A 32 -1.66 4.60 7.16
C LEU A 32 -0.55 4.46 6.11
N LYS A 33 0.66 4.94 6.42
CA LYS A 33 1.81 4.83 5.51
C LYS A 33 2.20 3.38 5.28
N SER A 34 2.14 2.53 6.32
CA SER A 34 2.36 1.09 6.19
C SER A 34 1.38 0.46 5.21
N SER A 35 0.08 0.74 5.39
CA SER A 35 -0.97 0.20 4.51
C SER A 35 -0.82 0.71 3.07
N TYR A 36 -0.51 1.99 2.89
CA TYR A 36 -0.19 2.59 1.59
C TYR A 36 0.98 1.88 0.91
N CYS A 37 2.11 1.72 1.60
CA CYS A 37 3.29 1.07 1.03
C CYS A 37 3.09 -0.42 0.76
N MET A 38 2.24 -1.12 1.52
CA MET A 38 1.84 -2.48 1.18
C MET A 38 1.16 -2.54 -0.20
N GLY A 39 0.24 -1.61 -0.48
CA GLY A 39 -0.43 -1.52 -1.79
C GLY A 39 0.54 -1.24 -2.94
N VAL A 40 1.50 -0.34 -2.73
CA VAL A 40 2.58 -0.04 -3.69
C VAL A 40 3.42 -1.28 -3.97
N LEU A 41 3.96 -1.93 -2.93
CA LEU A 41 4.88 -3.06 -3.08
C LEU A 41 4.20 -4.29 -3.66
N GLU A 42 2.96 -4.59 -3.26
CA GLU A 42 2.16 -5.67 -3.86
C GLU A 42 1.93 -5.42 -5.36
N SER A 43 1.59 -4.18 -5.74
CA SER A 43 1.42 -3.81 -7.15
C SER A 43 2.72 -3.89 -7.95
N LYS A 44 3.84 -3.49 -7.33
CA LYS A 44 5.18 -3.61 -7.93
C LYS A 44 5.56 -5.05 -8.19
N ILE A 45 5.37 -5.94 -7.21
CA ILE A 45 5.65 -7.36 -7.34
C ILE A 45 4.76 -7.98 -8.42
N ALA A 46 3.45 -7.72 -8.39
CA ALA A 46 2.51 -8.24 -9.39
C ALA A 46 2.79 -7.71 -10.81
N GLY A 47 3.23 -6.46 -10.94
CA GLY A 47 3.56 -5.84 -12.22
C GLY A 47 4.82 -6.39 -12.90
N MET A 48 5.62 -7.20 -12.21
CA MET A 48 6.82 -7.80 -12.80
C MET A 48 6.51 -8.90 -13.81
N ASP A 49 5.38 -9.60 -13.67
CA ASP A 49 4.98 -10.64 -14.63
C ASP A 49 4.85 -10.07 -16.05
N GLU A 50 4.31 -8.86 -16.18
CA GLU A 50 4.22 -8.16 -17.47
C GLU A 50 5.60 -7.80 -18.00
N VAL A 51 6.49 -7.32 -17.13
CA VAL A 51 7.89 -6.99 -17.49
C VAL A 51 8.65 -8.22 -17.97
N TYR A 52 8.43 -9.38 -17.34
CA TYR A 52 9.05 -10.65 -17.75
C TYR A 52 8.52 -11.19 -19.06
N LYS A 53 7.24 -10.93 -19.40
CA LYS A 53 6.69 -11.30 -20.71
C LYS A 53 7.37 -10.54 -21.84
N THR A 54 7.65 -9.25 -21.65
CA THR A 54 8.35 -8.43 -22.66
C THR A 54 9.87 -8.60 -22.59
N ASN A 55 10.42 -9.01 -21.44
CA ASN A 55 11.86 -9.19 -21.21
C ASN A 55 12.15 -10.50 -20.46
N PRO A 56 12.06 -11.67 -21.12
CA PRO A 56 12.20 -12.97 -20.45
C PRO A 56 13.55 -13.17 -19.75
N SER A 57 14.62 -12.53 -20.24
CA SER A 57 15.95 -12.56 -19.63
C SER A 57 15.97 -11.98 -18.21
N LEU A 58 15.07 -11.04 -17.87
CA LEU A 58 15.00 -10.49 -16.52
C LEU A 58 14.46 -11.48 -15.49
N LYS A 59 13.72 -12.51 -15.93
CA LYS A 59 13.13 -13.51 -15.03
C LYS A 59 14.21 -14.31 -14.29
N GLN A 60 15.37 -14.55 -14.92
CA GLN A 60 16.48 -15.24 -14.26
C GLN A 60 17.07 -14.44 -13.08
N HIS A 61 16.77 -13.14 -13.00
CA HIS A 61 17.19 -12.24 -11.94
C HIS A 61 16.03 -11.84 -11.02
N GLU A 62 14.89 -12.54 -11.09
CA GLU A 62 13.69 -12.22 -10.32
C GLU A 62 13.98 -12.07 -8.84
N ASP A 63 14.69 -13.03 -8.23
CA ASP A 63 14.99 -12.97 -6.80
C ASP A 63 15.83 -11.74 -6.46
N PHE A 64 16.83 -11.40 -7.27
CA PHE A 64 17.62 -10.19 -7.07
C PHE A 64 16.76 -8.92 -7.18
N ILE A 65 15.86 -8.85 -8.17
CA ILE A 65 14.99 -7.69 -8.42
C ILE A 65 13.92 -7.54 -7.33
N LEU A 66 13.36 -8.65 -6.85
CA LEU A 66 12.20 -8.67 -5.96
C LEU A 66 12.54 -8.92 -4.49
N GLN A 67 13.77 -9.31 -4.14
CA GLN A 67 14.15 -9.55 -2.75
C GLN A 67 13.88 -8.34 -1.85
N GLY A 68 14.31 -7.14 -2.26
CA GLY A 68 14.06 -5.90 -1.51
C GLY A 68 12.55 -5.66 -1.29
N PRO A 69 11.75 -5.53 -2.36
CA PRO A 69 10.29 -5.38 -2.24
C PRO A 69 9.59 -6.47 -1.40
N ARG A 70 10.00 -7.74 -1.53
CA ARG A 70 9.43 -8.86 -0.76
C ARG A 70 9.78 -8.74 0.72
N ASN A 71 11.02 -8.39 1.05
CA ASN A 71 11.46 -8.20 2.43
C ASN A 71 10.75 -7.01 3.08
N ASP A 72 10.63 -5.89 2.39
CA ASP A 72 9.93 -4.71 2.90
C ASP A 72 8.43 -4.99 3.09
N LEU A 73 7.80 -5.66 2.13
CA LEU A 73 6.41 -6.08 2.26
C LEU A 73 6.21 -7.05 3.45
N HIS A 74 7.16 -7.96 3.68
CA HIS A 74 7.12 -8.83 4.85
C HIS A 74 7.19 -8.03 6.15
N ARG A 75 8.12 -7.07 6.25
CA ARG A 75 8.25 -6.19 7.43
C ARG A 75 6.99 -5.38 7.70
N LEU A 76 6.38 -4.78 6.67
CA LEU A 76 5.12 -4.04 6.80
C LEU A 76 3.98 -4.94 7.29
N ARG A 77 3.87 -6.17 6.76
CA ARG A 77 2.87 -7.15 7.21
C ARG A 77 3.07 -7.54 8.66
N SER A 78 4.32 -7.78 9.07
CA SER A 78 4.64 -8.10 10.47
C SER A 78 4.29 -6.97 11.43
N TYR A 79 4.53 -5.71 11.03
CA TYR A 79 4.12 -4.53 11.80
C TYR A 79 2.60 -4.40 11.91
N MET A 80 1.86 -4.61 10.81
CA MET A 80 0.40 -4.43 10.78
C MET A 80 -0.37 -5.59 11.41
N ALA A 81 0.15 -6.82 11.38
CA ALA A 81 -0.55 -8.03 11.83
C ALA A 81 -1.17 -7.94 13.25
N PRO A 82 -0.44 -7.50 14.29
CA PRO A 82 -1.03 -7.36 15.63
C PRO A 82 -1.97 -6.16 15.77
N ARG A 83 -1.89 -5.17 14.86
CA ARG A 83 -2.59 -3.88 14.94
C ARG A 83 -3.93 -3.89 14.22
N ALA A 84 -4.01 -4.58 13.08
CA ALA A 84 -5.16 -4.55 12.19
C ALA A 84 -6.50 -4.88 12.88
N LYS A 85 -6.50 -5.72 13.92
CA LYS A 85 -7.74 -6.09 14.64
C LYS A 85 -8.37 -4.95 15.46
N LYS A 86 -7.60 -3.92 15.79
CA LYS A 86 -8.03 -2.82 16.66
C LYS A 86 -8.23 -1.51 15.91
N LEU A 87 -7.57 -1.38 14.77
CA LEU A 87 -7.57 -0.15 13.98
C LEU A 87 -8.81 -0.06 13.08
N ASP A 88 -9.16 1.17 12.70
CA ASP A 88 -10.13 1.44 11.65
C ASP A 88 -9.67 0.81 10.32
N ILE A 89 -10.31 -0.30 9.95
CA ILE A 89 -9.99 -1.05 8.73
C ILE A 89 -10.30 -0.24 7.47
N ASP A 90 -11.34 0.60 7.48
CA ASP A 90 -11.75 1.35 6.29
C ASP A 90 -10.67 2.38 5.93
N ALA A 91 -10.12 3.08 6.93
CA ALA A 91 -9.00 3.99 6.75
C ALA A 91 -7.74 3.27 6.22
N LEU A 92 -7.43 2.07 6.74
CA LEU A 92 -6.31 1.26 6.26
C LEU A 92 -6.51 0.79 4.82
N VAL A 93 -7.71 0.32 4.47
CA VAL A 93 -8.05 -0.12 3.11
C VAL A 93 -7.99 1.06 2.14
N ALA A 94 -8.50 2.22 2.53
CA ALA A 94 -8.41 3.44 1.73
C ALA A 94 -6.95 3.83 1.45
N ALA A 95 -6.07 3.80 2.46
CA ALA A 95 -4.64 4.07 2.29
C ALA A 95 -3.97 3.05 1.35
N LYS A 96 -4.27 1.76 1.52
CA LYS A 96 -3.75 0.70 0.63
C LYS A 96 -4.18 0.89 -0.82
N ASN A 97 -5.47 1.13 -1.04
CA ASN A 97 -6.03 1.38 -2.37
C ASN A 97 -5.40 2.62 -3.01
N ARG A 98 -5.13 3.67 -2.22
CA ARG A 98 -4.40 4.83 -2.71
C ARG A 98 -3.00 4.48 -3.18
N GLY A 99 -2.28 3.61 -2.45
CA GLY A 99 -0.97 3.10 -2.87
C GLY A 99 -1.00 2.36 -4.21
N VAL A 100 -2.02 1.53 -4.44
CA VAL A 100 -2.23 0.83 -5.73
C VAL A 100 -2.45 1.83 -6.86
N ILE A 101 -3.31 2.82 -6.65
CA ILE A 101 -3.62 3.86 -7.64
C ILE A 101 -2.37 4.67 -7.96
N ASP A 102 -1.66 5.15 -6.94
CA ASP A 102 -0.46 5.98 -7.11
C ASP A 102 0.64 5.20 -7.84
N PHE A 103 0.87 3.93 -7.53
CA PHE A 103 1.83 3.09 -8.28
C PHE A 103 1.47 2.99 -9.76
N ARG A 104 0.19 2.77 -10.09
CA ARG A 104 -0.25 2.69 -11.50
C ARG A 104 -0.06 4.03 -12.22
N THR A 105 -0.45 5.13 -11.58
CA THR A 105 -0.30 6.49 -12.13
C THR A 105 1.19 6.81 -12.35
N ALA A 106 2.04 6.56 -11.35
CA ALA A 106 3.48 6.75 -11.45
C ALA A 106 4.09 5.89 -12.56
N ARG A 107 3.71 4.61 -12.68
CA ARG A 107 4.16 3.74 -13.77
C ARG A 107 3.77 4.29 -15.15
N GLN A 108 2.52 4.70 -15.33
CA GLN A 108 2.03 5.25 -16.60
C GLN A 108 2.78 6.54 -16.98
N HIS A 109 2.88 7.47 -16.04
CA HIS A 109 3.62 8.71 -16.24
C HIS A 109 5.11 8.46 -16.48
N GLY A 110 5.68 7.48 -15.80
CA GLY A 110 7.05 7.02 -15.99
C GLY A 110 7.34 6.54 -17.39
N GLN A 111 6.45 5.75 -17.98
CA GLN A 111 6.57 5.30 -19.37
C GLN A 111 6.52 6.49 -20.33
N ALA A 112 5.64 7.47 -20.09
CA ALA A 112 5.62 8.70 -20.87
C ALA A 112 6.93 9.51 -20.71
N CYS A 113 7.51 9.54 -19.51
CA CYS A 113 8.80 10.18 -19.27
C CYS A 113 9.97 9.44 -19.93
N LEU A 114 9.97 8.10 -19.99
CA LEU A 114 10.98 7.33 -20.72
C LEU A 114 10.94 7.65 -22.22
N ALA A 115 9.76 7.86 -22.80
CA ALA A 115 9.63 8.27 -24.20
C ALA A 115 10.16 9.70 -24.46
N GLN A 116 10.07 10.60 -23.47
CA GLN A 116 10.60 11.97 -23.56
C GLN A 116 12.09 12.07 -23.23
N CYS A 117 12.60 11.14 -22.43
CA CYS A 117 13.97 11.06 -21.97
C CYS A 117 14.59 9.73 -22.46
N PRO A 118 14.91 9.62 -23.76
CA PRO A 118 15.35 8.37 -24.37
C PRO A 118 16.66 7.87 -23.75
N MET A 119 16.64 6.64 -23.26
CA MET A 119 17.81 5.95 -22.69
C MET A 119 18.87 5.66 -23.76
N GLU A 120 18.49 5.63 -25.04
CA GLU A 120 19.38 5.44 -26.18
C GLU A 120 20.40 6.59 -26.32
N GLN A 121 20.13 7.74 -25.70
CA GLN A 121 21.07 8.85 -25.61
C GLN A 121 22.07 8.68 -24.46
N VAL A 122 21.96 7.64 -23.64
CA VAL A 122 22.96 7.30 -22.61
C VAL A 122 24.13 6.59 -23.28
N THR A 123 25.22 7.32 -23.47
CA THR A 123 26.48 6.82 -24.03
C THR A 123 27.52 6.63 -22.92
N ASN A 124 28.71 6.14 -23.28
CA ASN A 124 29.86 6.08 -22.37
C ASN A 124 30.50 7.46 -22.12
N GLU A 125 29.96 8.53 -22.70
CA GLU A 125 30.44 9.89 -22.47
C GLU A 125 30.16 10.30 -21.02
N LYS A 126 31.15 10.95 -20.42
CA LYS A 126 31.04 11.47 -19.06
C LYS A 126 29.84 12.42 -18.95
N GLY A 127 28.93 12.12 -18.03
CA GLY A 127 27.74 12.95 -17.76
C GLY A 127 26.52 12.62 -18.63
N SER A 128 26.61 11.63 -19.53
CA SER A 128 25.45 11.19 -20.33
C SER A 128 24.31 10.66 -19.45
N TYR A 129 24.65 9.86 -18.43
CA TYR A 129 23.68 9.37 -17.43
C TYR A 129 23.08 10.52 -16.62
N ASP A 130 23.89 11.50 -16.20
CA ASP A 130 23.39 12.66 -15.43
C ASP A 130 22.40 13.49 -16.23
N LYS A 131 22.63 13.64 -17.54
CA LYS A 131 21.71 14.33 -18.44
C LYS A 131 20.38 13.59 -18.56
N TRP A 132 20.42 12.27 -18.76
CA TRP A 132 19.22 11.44 -18.78
C TRP A 132 18.47 11.52 -17.44
N ASN A 133 19.18 11.36 -16.32
CA ASN A 133 18.60 11.38 -14.98
C ASN A 133 17.96 12.75 -14.66
N LYS A 134 18.57 13.86 -15.08
CA LYS A 134 17.98 15.21 -14.96
C LYS A 134 16.69 15.34 -15.76
N CYS A 135 16.67 14.87 -17.00
CA CYS A 135 15.46 14.86 -17.83
C CYS A 135 14.35 14.04 -17.15
N PHE A 136 14.66 12.79 -16.77
CA PHE A 136 13.69 11.86 -16.21
C PHE A 136 13.15 12.35 -14.86
N SER A 137 14.03 12.87 -13.99
CA SER A 137 13.65 13.45 -12.70
C SER A 137 12.77 14.69 -12.88
N ALA A 138 13.08 15.57 -13.83
CA ALA A 138 12.26 16.76 -14.11
C ALA A 138 10.86 16.38 -14.63
N CYS A 139 10.77 15.37 -15.50
CA CYS A 139 9.49 14.89 -16.03
C CYS A 139 8.63 14.21 -14.94
N THR A 140 9.24 13.36 -14.10
CA THR A 140 8.52 12.63 -13.05
C THR A 140 8.11 13.52 -11.87
N ALA A 141 8.82 14.63 -11.63
CA ALA A 141 8.45 15.62 -10.61
C ALA A 141 7.09 16.30 -10.87
N LEU A 142 6.56 16.22 -12.10
CA LEU A 142 5.24 16.75 -12.45
C LEU A 142 4.08 15.88 -11.93
N GLU A 143 4.35 14.65 -11.52
CA GLU A 143 3.33 13.71 -11.03
C GLU A 143 3.53 13.44 -9.53
N PRO A 144 2.66 13.98 -8.65
CA PRO A 144 2.80 13.80 -7.20
C PRO A 144 2.79 12.33 -6.73
N ALA A 145 2.20 11.40 -7.49
CA ALA A 145 2.24 9.97 -7.17
C ALA A 145 3.68 9.43 -7.11
N TYR A 146 4.61 9.95 -7.92
CA TYR A 146 6.01 9.55 -7.89
C TYR A 146 6.66 9.81 -6.54
N ALA A 147 6.51 11.02 -6.01
CA ALA A 147 7.09 11.38 -4.71
C ALA A 147 6.49 10.57 -3.56
N ARG A 148 5.18 10.26 -3.62
CA ARG A 148 4.53 9.42 -2.60
C ARG A 148 5.00 7.98 -2.66
N GLU A 149 5.07 7.38 -3.85
CA GLU A 149 5.63 6.04 -4.05
C GLU A 149 7.09 5.96 -3.57
N ASP A 150 7.90 6.98 -3.86
CA ASP A 150 9.31 7.02 -3.49
C ASP A 150 9.53 6.84 -1.98
N SER A 151 8.59 7.32 -1.18
CA SER A 151 8.59 7.16 0.28
C SER A 151 8.49 5.69 0.76
N CYS A 152 8.15 4.75 -0.14
CA CYS A 152 8.09 3.31 0.11
C CYS A 152 9.38 2.57 -0.29
N LYS A 153 10.36 3.23 -0.91
CA LYS A 153 11.66 2.62 -1.24
C LYS A 153 12.54 2.38 -0.02
N ASN A 154 12.29 3.10 1.07
CA ASN A 154 13.01 2.97 2.32
C ASN A 154 12.02 3.02 3.49
N ILE A 155 11.81 1.87 4.13
CA ILE A 155 10.90 1.72 5.27
C ILE A 155 11.62 1.82 6.63
N ASN A 156 12.77 2.51 6.71
CA ASN A 156 13.48 2.74 7.98
C ASN A 156 12.71 3.61 8.99
N TRP A 157 11.59 4.20 8.57
CA TRP A 157 10.64 4.88 9.46
C TRP A 157 9.75 3.90 10.26
N LEU A 158 9.71 2.62 9.87
CA LEU A 158 8.98 1.58 10.60
C LEU A 158 9.80 1.14 11.83
N PRO A 159 9.20 1.07 13.03
CA PRO A 159 9.87 0.48 14.18
C PRO A 159 10.18 -1.00 13.93
N PHE A 160 11.25 -1.47 14.58
CA PHE A 160 11.85 -2.79 14.43
C PHE A 160 10.87 -3.96 14.63
#